data_AF-A0A6B3IC90-F1
#
_entry.id   AF-A0A6B3IC90-F1
#
_cell.length_a   1.000
_cell.length_b   1.000
_cell.length_c   1.000
_cell.angle_alpha   90.00
_cell.angle_beta   90.00
_cell.angle_gamma   90.00
#
_symmetry.space_group_name_H-M   'P 1'
#
loop_
_entity.id
_entity.type
_entity.pdbx_description
1 polymer ?
#
loop_
_entity_poly.entity_id
_entity_poly.type
_entity_poly.pdbx_seq_one_letter_code
_entity_poly.pdbx_strand_id
1 'polypeptide(L)'
;LDKTGTLTEDRPVVEEAVDGADLPDPGVLGWAALSALWTLQLAELPAPDALDEAVLDAADEAGGWGPSAAYEGVAALPFDPVRRVATAVLHRPGRAGVHTLVTKGAVEAVLERCALDGNERERLLALAGRKAESGLRLLAVARADRPAR
;
A
#
# COMPACT_ATOMS: atom_id res chain seq x y z
N LEU A 1 13.26 20.08 36.40
CA LEU A 1 12.12 20.51 35.54
C LEU A 1 12.66 20.73 34.15
N ASP A 2 12.14 19.90 33.25
CA ASP A 2 12.00 20.10 31.82
C ASP A 2 13.21 19.96 30.87
N LYS A 3 13.09 18.93 30.01
CA LYS A 3 13.28 18.91 28.54
C LYS A 3 13.45 17.45 28.10
N THR A 4 12.42 16.63 28.31
CA THR A 4 12.29 15.38 27.54
C THR A 4 11.99 15.79 26.12
N GLY A 5 13.08 15.87 25.33
CA GLY A 5 13.06 16.15 23.91
C GLY A 5 12.04 15.28 23.20
N THR A 6 11.33 15.91 22.28
CA THR A 6 10.32 15.37 21.39
C THR A 6 10.91 14.20 20.60
N LEU A 7 10.80 12.99 21.16
CA LEU A 7 11.14 11.72 20.51
C LEU A 7 10.00 11.31 19.59
N THR A 8 9.81 12.07 18.53
CA THR A 8 9.21 11.53 17.31
C THR A 8 10.33 11.61 16.31
N GLU A 9 10.98 10.48 16.04
CA GLU A 9 11.73 10.35 14.80
C GLU A 9 10.75 10.78 13.70
N ASP A 10 11.12 11.78 12.90
CA ASP A 10 10.26 12.37 11.85
C ASP A 10 10.06 11.39 10.67
N ARG A 11 9.96 10.09 11.00
CA ARG A 11 9.83 8.95 10.12
C ARG A 11 8.60 8.17 10.56
N PRO A 12 7.59 8.02 9.69
CA PRO A 12 6.44 7.18 10.00
C PRO A 12 6.90 5.73 10.20
N VAL A 13 6.16 4.99 11.01
CA VAL A 13 6.32 3.53 11.20
C VAL A 13 4.98 2.86 10.93
N VAL A 14 5.00 1.62 10.46
CA VAL A 14 3.77 0.84 10.27
C VAL A 14 3.34 0.28 11.62
N GLU A 15 2.23 0.78 12.16
CA GLU A 15 1.63 0.26 13.40
C GLU A 15 0.94 -1.09 13.16
N GLU A 16 0.14 -1.20 12.10
CA GLU A 16 -0.64 -2.39 11.80
C GLU A 16 -0.96 -2.50 10.30
N ALA A 17 -1.21 -3.73 9.84
CA ALA A 17 -1.74 -4.04 8.53
C ALA A 17 -2.96 -4.95 8.68
N VAL A 18 -4.12 -4.48 8.24
CA VAL A 18 -5.40 -5.19 8.39
C VAL A 18 -6.14 -5.33 7.07
N ASP A 19 -7.01 -6.33 6.98
CA ASP A 19 -7.93 -6.53 5.87
C ASP A 19 -9.18 -5.63 5.96
N GLY A 20 -10.10 -5.81 5.01
CA GLY A 20 -11.37 -5.07 4.97
C GLY A 20 -12.33 -5.42 6.12
N ALA A 21 -12.04 -6.42 6.94
CA ALA A 21 -12.80 -6.81 8.12
C ALA A 21 -12.14 -6.37 9.44
N ASP A 22 -11.07 -5.56 9.37
CA ASP A 22 -10.27 -5.10 10.51
C ASP A 22 -9.50 -6.24 11.22
N LEU A 23 -9.17 -7.30 10.48
CA LEU A 23 -8.37 -8.41 10.97
C LEU A 23 -6.91 -8.27 10.51
N PRO A 24 -5.90 -8.57 11.36
CA PRO A 24 -4.50 -8.55 10.94
C PRO A 24 -4.26 -9.43 9.71
N ASP A 25 -3.69 -8.84 8.66
CA ASP A 25 -3.38 -9.53 7.41
C ASP A 25 -1.97 -9.14 6.91
N PRO A 26 -0.96 -9.99 7.15
CA PRO A 26 0.41 -9.78 6.65
C PRO A 26 0.47 -9.67 5.12
N GLY A 27 -0.50 -10.21 4.39
CA GLY A 27 -0.59 -10.10 2.94
C GLY A 27 -0.80 -8.66 2.48
N VAL A 28 -1.53 -7.83 3.24
CA VAL A 28 -1.74 -6.41 2.93
C VAL A 28 -0.42 -5.66 2.97
N LEU A 29 0.41 -5.90 3.99
CA LEU A 29 1.75 -5.33 4.09
C LEU A 29 2.64 -5.77 2.93
N GLY A 30 2.61 -7.06 2.57
CA GLY A 30 3.36 -7.57 1.42
C GLY A 30 2.98 -6.92 0.08
N TRP A 31 1.68 -6.66 -0.15
CA TRP A 31 1.22 -5.93 -1.34
C TRP A 31 1.63 -4.46 -1.32
N ALA A 32 1.52 -3.80 -0.16
CA ALA A 32 1.97 -2.42 0.00
C ALA A 32 3.47 -2.29 -0.34
N ALA A 33 4.29 -3.18 0.23
CA ALA A 33 5.73 -3.22 0.01
C ALA A 33 6.07 -3.47 -1.45
N LEU A 34 5.48 -4.47 -2.10
CA LEU A 34 5.68 -4.71 -3.53
C LEU A 34 5.34 -3.49 -4.39
N SER A 35 4.23 -2.82 -4.06
CA SER A 35 3.86 -1.60 -4.77
C SER A 35 4.90 -0.50 -4.56
N ALA A 36 5.42 -0.31 -3.35
CA ALA A 36 6.46 0.66 -3.04
C ALA A 36 7.76 0.33 -3.80
N LEU A 37 8.23 -0.92 -3.74
CA LEU A 37 9.45 -1.38 -4.41
C LEU A 37 9.43 -1.11 -5.90
N TRP A 38 8.39 -1.58 -6.59
CA TRP A 38 8.35 -1.47 -8.05
C TRP A 38 8.03 -0.06 -8.52
N THR A 39 7.33 0.73 -7.70
CA THR A 39 7.19 2.17 -7.96
C THR A 39 8.54 2.88 -7.85
N LEU A 40 9.33 2.56 -6.84
CA LEU A 40 10.67 3.11 -6.65
C LEU A 40 11.62 2.69 -7.78
N GLN A 41 11.69 1.40 -8.09
CA GLN A 41 12.61 0.83 -9.09
C GLN A 41 12.32 1.31 -10.52
N LEU A 42 11.06 1.62 -10.83
CA LEU A 42 10.62 2.04 -12.17
C LEU A 42 10.42 3.55 -12.30
N ALA A 43 10.63 4.34 -11.23
CA ALA A 43 10.58 5.79 -11.29
C ALA A 43 11.83 6.37 -11.99
N GLU A 44 11.65 7.47 -12.74
CA GLU A 44 12.76 8.17 -13.41
C GLU A 44 13.80 8.71 -12.42
N LEU A 45 13.35 9.15 -11.24
CA LEU A 45 14.19 9.62 -10.13
C LEU A 45 13.86 8.77 -8.90
N PRO A 46 14.60 7.68 -8.65
CA PRO A 46 14.28 6.75 -7.58
C PRO A 46 14.66 7.35 -6.22
N ALA A 47 13.68 7.88 -5.51
CA ALA A 47 13.75 8.15 -4.08
C ALA A 47 12.40 7.76 -3.46
N PRO A 48 12.37 6.87 -2.46
CA PRO A 48 11.12 6.52 -1.80
C PRO A 48 10.60 7.72 -1.02
N ASP A 49 9.27 7.86 -0.95
CA ASP A 49 8.69 8.77 0.04
C ASP A 49 8.75 8.12 1.44
N ALA A 50 8.57 8.93 2.49
CA ALA A 50 8.70 8.46 3.86
C ALA A 50 7.71 7.33 4.22
N LEU A 51 6.53 7.27 3.59
CA LEU A 51 5.58 6.16 3.83
C LEU A 51 6.05 4.88 3.14
N ASP A 52 6.61 5.01 1.93
CA ASP A 52 7.18 3.88 1.22
C ASP A 52 8.38 3.31 1.96
N GLU A 53 9.27 4.15 2.49
CA GLU A 53 10.34 3.68 3.38
C GLU A 53 9.79 2.90 4.58
N ALA A 54 8.80 3.44 5.28
CA ALA A 54 8.21 2.79 6.45
C ALA A 54 7.58 1.42 6.12
N VAL A 55 6.92 1.31 4.97
CA VAL A 55 6.30 0.08 4.51
C VAL A 55 7.36 -0.96 4.10
N LEU A 56 8.43 -0.52 3.45
CA LEU A 56 9.55 -1.38 3.07
C LEU A 56 10.28 -1.92 4.31
N ASP A 57 10.62 -1.03 5.25
CA ASP A 57 11.28 -1.38 6.52
C ASP A 57 10.42 -2.39 7.31
N ALA A 58 9.12 -2.13 7.45
CA ALA A 58 8.21 -3.03 8.16
C ALA A 58 8.05 -4.41 7.49
N ALA A 59 8.05 -4.48 6.16
CA ALA A 59 7.97 -5.75 5.44
C ALA A 59 9.25 -6.58 5.60
N ASP A 60 10.42 -5.94 5.61
CA ASP A 60 11.69 -6.61 5.86
C ASP A 60 11.78 -7.13 7.31
N GLU A 61 11.33 -6.34 8.30
CA GLU A 61 11.25 -6.76 9.71
C GLU A 61 10.30 -7.94 9.94
N ALA A 62 9.18 -8.00 9.20
CA ALA A 62 8.19 -9.07 9.31
C ALA A 62 8.64 -10.42 8.72
N GLY A 63 9.89 -10.55 8.26
CA GLY A 63 10.42 -11.77 7.65
C GLY A 63 10.19 -11.85 6.14
N GLY A 64 9.94 -10.70 5.51
CA GLY A 64 9.93 -10.53 4.06
C GLY A 64 8.54 -10.46 3.43
N TRP A 65 8.56 -10.42 2.10
CA TRP A 65 7.51 -9.88 1.24
C TRP A 65 6.34 -10.85 1.01
N GLY A 66 6.23 -11.92 1.81
CA GLY A 66 5.25 -13.00 1.63
C GLY A 66 5.38 -13.77 0.30
N PRO A 67 4.30 -14.42 -0.20
CA PRO A 67 4.27 -15.11 -1.51
C PRO A 67 4.52 -14.19 -2.72
N SER A 68 4.61 -12.89 -2.44
CA SER A 68 4.70 -11.77 -3.35
C SER A 68 6.13 -11.57 -3.88
N ALA A 69 7.15 -12.18 -3.26
CA ALA A 69 8.54 -12.14 -3.74
C ALA A 69 8.75 -12.72 -5.16
N ALA A 70 7.79 -13.49 -5.68
CA ALA A 70 7.83 -14.02 -7.04
C ALA A 70 7.37 -13.01 -8.11
N TYR A 71 6.87 -11.83 -7.76
CA TYR A 71 6.32 -10.89 -8.72
C TYR A 71 7.38 -9.92 -9.27
N GLU A 72 7.40 -9.78 -10.58
CA GLU A 72 8.27 -8.85 -11.30
C GLU A 72 7.51 -7.58 -11.70
N GLY A 73 8.13 -6.41 -11.59
CA GLY A 73 7.55 -5.15 -12.04
C GLY A 73 7.60 -5.00 -13.55
N VAL A 74 6.46 -4.74 -14.17
CA VAL A 74 6.32 -4.48 -15.61
C VAL A 74 6.26 -2.99 -15.89
N ALA A 75 5.51 -2.26 -15.06
CA ALA A 75 5.34 -0.82 -15.15
C ALA A 75 4.97 -0.28 -13.76
N ALA A 76 5.20 1.00 -13.53
CA ALA A 76 4.66 1.69 -12.38
C ALA A 76 4.10 3.05 -12.79
N LEU A 77 3.09 3.48 -12.04
CA LEU A 77 2.56 4.82 -12.01
C LEU A 77 2.90 5.38 -10.63
N PRO A 78 3.94 6.23 -10.54
CA PRO A 78 4.30 6.89 -9.29
C PRO A 78 3.15 7.70 -8.71
N PHE A 79 3.30 8.09 -7.45
CA PHE A 79 2.27 8.87 -6.75
C PHE A 79 1.94 10.16 -7.52
N ASP A 80 0.67 10.34 -7.83
CA ASP A 80 0.13 11.54 -8.45
C ASP A 80 -0.71 12.30 -7.40
N PRO A 81 -0.35 13.54 -7.01
CA PRO A 81 -1.09 14.31 -6.01
C PRO A 81 -2.56 14.58 -6.36
N VAL A 82 -2.91 14.63 -7.65
CA VAL A 82 -4.29 14.79 -8.11
C VAL A 82 -5.07 13.49 -7.92
N ARG A 83 -4.46 12.36 -8.27
CA ARG A 83 -5.10 11.03 -8.14
C ARG A 83 -5.04 10.47 -6.73
N ARG A 84 -4.10 10.94 -5.91
CA ARG A 84 -3.79 10.50 -4.54
C ARG A 84 -3.49 9.01 -4.41
N VAL A 85 -2.95 8.41 -5.46
CA VAL A 85 -2.56 6.99 -5.52
C VAL A 85 -1.27 6.79 -6.31
N ALA A 86 -0.57 5.70 -5.99
CA ALA A 86 0.48 5.09 -6.80
C ALA A 86 0.01 3.68 -7.22
N THR A 87 0.50 3.17 -8.35
CA THR A 87 0.14 1.84 -8.84
C THR A 87 1.33 1.11 -9.41
N ALA A 88 1.61 -0.09 -8.92
CA ALA A 88 2.54 -1.01 -9.57
C ALA A 88 1.78 -2.02 -10.45
N VAL A 89 2.31 -2.29 -11.63
CA VAL A 89 1.84 -3.35 -12.54
C VAL A 89 2.86 -4.47 -12.47
N LEU A 90 2.38 -5.63 -12.04
CA LEU A 90 3.22 -6.78 -11.74
C LEU A 90 2.91 -7.94 -12.68
N HIS A 91 3.91 -8.75 -12.94
CA HIS A 91 3.79 -10.03 -13.61
C HIS A 91 4.15 -11.15 -12.64
N ARG A 92 3.37 -12.24 -12.66
CA ARG A 92 3.72 -13.47 -11.95
C ARG A 92 4.34 -14.47 -12.94
N PRO A 93 5.61 -14.86 -12.77
CA PRO A 93 6.23 -15.91 -13.57
C PRO A 93 5.35 -17.18 -13.59
N GLY A 94 5.19 -17.75 -14.79
CA GLY A 94 4.34 -18.92 -15.01
C GLY A 94 2.85 -18.62 -15.22
N ARG A 95 2.40 -17.36 -15.13
CA ARG A 95 1.03 -16.94 -15.47
C ARG A 95 1.02 -15.93 -16.62
N ALA A 96 1.24 -16.44 -17.83
CA ALA A 96 1.23 -15.63 -19.05
C ALA A 96 -0.14 -14.98 -19.28
N GLY A 97 -0.15 -13.78 -19.86
CA GLY A 97 -1.37 -13.09 -20.26
C GLY A 97 -2.16 -12.45 -19.11
N VAL A 98 -1.60 -12.38 -17.90
CA VAL A 98 -2.24 -11.72 -16.74
C VAL A 98 -1.25 -10.79 -16.06
N HIS A 99 -1.67 -9.55 -15.83
CA HIS A 99 -0.99 -8.59 -14.96
C HIS A 99 -1.75 -8.46 -13.64
N THR A 100 -1.00 -8.32 -12.55
CA THR A 100 -1.54 -7.98 -11.23
C THR A 100 -1.26 -6.51 -10.97
N LEU A 101 -2.32 -5.72 -10.84
CA LEU A 101 -2.20 -4.31 -10.46
C LEU A 101 -2.34 -4.21 -8.96
N VAL A 102 -1.44 -3.44 -8.34
CA VAL A 102 -1.48 -3.12 -6.92
C VAL A 102 -1.49 -1.61 -6.79
N THR A 103 -2.54 -1.05 -6.20
CA THR A 103 -2.72 0.39 -6.01
C THR A 103 -2.67 0.71 -4.53
N LYS A 104 -1.86 1.70 -4.15
CA LYS A 104 -1.79 2.23 -2.78
C LYS A 104 -2.04 3.73 -2.75
N GLY A 105 -2.63 4.24 -1.68
CA GLY A 105 -2.85 5.69 -1.52
C GLY A 105 -3.91 6.05 -0.48
N ALA A 106 -4.49 7.24 -0.65
CA ALA A 106 -5.58 7.71 0.21
C ALA A 106 -6.78 6.75 0.14
N VAL A 107 -7.41 6.49 1.28
CA VAL A 107 -8.48 5.49 1.41
C VAL A 107 -9.59 5.73 0.40
N GLU A 108 -10.12 6.94 0.32
CA GLU A 108 -11.23 7.28 -0.58
C GLU A 108 -10.84 7.05 -2.05
N ALA A 109 -9.63 7.50 -2.42
CA ALA A 109 -9.13 7.39 -3.79
C ALA A 109 -8.90 5.93 -4.21
N VAL A 110 -8.41 5.08 -3.31
CA VAL A 110 -8.24 3.64 -3.58
C VAL A 110 -9.61 2.98 -3.71
N LEU A 111 -10.54 3.22 -2.77
CA LEU A 111 -11.87 2.62 -2.80
C LEU A 111 -12.67 3.04 -4.03
N GLU A 112 -12.54 4.29 -4.52
CA GLU A 112 -13.14 4.77 -5.79
C GLU A 112 -12.77 3.91 -7.00
N ARG A 113 -11.61 3.24 -6.97
CA ARG A 113 -11.12 2.38 -8.06
C ARG A 113 -11.52 0.91 -7.88
N CYS A 114 -12.05 0.55 -6.72
CA CYS A 114 -12.49 -0.81 -6.42
C CYS A 114 -13.92 -1.03 -6.92
N ALA A 115 -14.18 -2.23 -7.46
CA ALA A 115 -15.51 -2.67 -7.86
C ALA A 115 -16.32 -3.10 -6.62
N LEU A 116 -16.70 -2.13 -5.80
CA LEU A 116 -17.47 -2.29 -4.57
C LEU A 116 -18.89 -1.76 -4.77
N ASP A 117 -19.87 -2.39 -4.13
CA ASP A 117 -21.19 -1.79 -3.99
C ASP A 117 -21.19 -0.62 -2.98
N GLY A 118 -22.30 0.11 -2.91
CA GLY A 118 -22.42 1.27 -2.02
C GLY A 118 -22.28 0.93 -0.54
N ASN A 119 -22.88 -0.17 -0.10
CA ASN A 119 -22.87 -0.58 1.30
C ASN A 119 -21.45 -0.97 1.75
N GLU A 120 -20.73 -1.72 0.92
CA GLU A 120 -19.37 -2.15 1.21
C GLU A 120 -18.40 -0.97 1.21
N ARG A 121 -18.57 -0.03 0.27
CA ARG A 121 -17.81 1.22 0.25
C ARG A 121 -18.03 2.03 1.52
N GLU A 122 -19.28 2.24 1.93
CA GLU A 122 -19.62 2.97 3.15
C GLU A 122 -19.05 2.28 4.40
N ARG A 123 -19.14 0.95 4.46
CA ARG A 123 -18.58 0.15 5.57
C ARG A 123 -17.07 0.34 5.72
N LEU A 124 -16.33 0.30 4.61
CA LEU A 124 -14.88 0.48 4.60
C LEU A 124 -14.47 1.92 4.92
N LEU A 125 -15.22 2.92 4.44
CA LEU A 125 -15.01 4.32 4.80
C LEU A 125 -15.26 4.55 6.30
N ALA A 126 -16.31 3.94 6.86
CA ALA A 126 -16.59 4.03 8.29
C ALA A 126 -15.50 3.34 9.13
N LEU A 127 -14.96 2.20 8.68
CA LEU A 127 -13.81 1.56 9.32
C LEU A 127 -12.58 2.47 9.31
N ALA A 128 -12.26 3.06 8.15
CA ALA A 128 -11.16 4.00 8.04
C ALA A 128 -11.34 5.23 8.93
N GLY A 129 -12.56 5.78 9.02
CA GLY A 129 -12.86 6.88 9.95
C GLY A 129 -12.53 6.53 11.40
N ARG A 130 -12.97 5.36 11.88
CA ARG A 130 -12.67 4.90 13.25
C ARG A 130 -11.18 4.71 13.51
N LYS A 131 -10.42 4.21 12.54
CA LYS A 131 -8.96 4.09 12.69
C LYS A 131 -8.25 5.45 12.62
N ALA A 132 -8.74 6.39 11.82
CA ALA A 132 -8.18 7.74 11.80
C ALA A 132 -8.37 8.46 13.14
N GLU A 133 -9.48 8.19 13.85
CA GLU A 133 -9.74 8.72 15.20
C GLU A 133 -8.70 8.29 16.25
N SER A 134 -7.98 7.17 16.05
CA SER A 134 -6.86 6.78 16.93
C SER A 134 -5.54 7.51 16.62
N GLY A 135 -5.55 8.46 15.68
CA GLY A 135 -4.37 9.25 15.30
C GLY A 135 -3.50 8.60 14.22
N LEU A 136 -3.94 7.46 13.66
CA LEU A 136 -3.22 6.77 12.60
C LEU A 136 -3.40 7.47 11.25
N ARG A 137 -2.30 7.59 10.50
CA ARG A 137 -2.36 7.92 9.08
C ARG A 137 -2.60 6.64 8.29
N LEU A 138 -3.70 6.60 7.53
CA LEU A 138 -4.07 5.41 6.77
C LEU A 138 -3.51 5.41 5.35
N LEU A 139 -3.08 4.23 4.91
CA LEU A 139 -2.69 3.92 3.54
C LEU A 139 -3.52 2.71 3.09
N ALA A 140 -4.45 2.91 2.16
CA ALA A 140 -5.23 1.82 1.61
C ALA A 140 -4.46 1.11 0.50
N VAL A 141 -4.69 -0.20 0.35
CA VAL A 141 -4.12 -1.04 -0.69
C VAL A 141 -5.24 -1.81 -1.38
N ALA A 142 -5.20 -1.85 -2.71
CA ALA A 142 -6.11 -2.67 -3.52
C ALA A 142 -5.33 -3.45 -4.57
N ARG A 143 -5.81 -4.66 -4.86
CA ARG A 143 -5.25 -5.55 -5.89
C ARG A 143 -6.32 -5.94 -6.90
N ALA A 144 -5.93 -6.01 -8.18
CA ALA A 144 -6.74 -6.64 -9.23
C ALA A 144 -5.88 -7.40 -10.23
N ASP A 145 -6.31 -8.59 -10.64
CA ASP A 145 -5.74 -9.29 -11.79
C ASP A 145 -6.48 -8.86 -13.07
N ARG A 146 -5.73 -8.51 -14.12
CA ARG A 146 -6.25 -8.06 -15.41
C ARG A 146 -5.57 -8.81 -16.55
N PRO A 147 -6.27 -9.15 -17.64
CA PRO A 147 -5.63 -9.67 -18.84
C PRO A 147 -4.56 -8.69 -19.32
N ALA A 148 -3.36 -9.18 -19.63
CA ALA A 148 -2.34 -8.42 -20.31
C ALA A 148 -2.82 -8.19 -21.75
N ARG A 149 -3.19 -6.95 -22.08
CA ARG A 149 -3.58 -6.53 -23.43
C ARG A 149 -2.57 -5.53 -23.96
#